data_AF-A0A3C1D4R9-F1
#
_entry.id   AF-A0A3C1D4R9-F1
#
_cell.length_a   1.000
_cell.length_b   1.000
_cell.length_c   1.000
_cell.angle_alpha   90.00
_cell.angle_beta   90.00
_cell.angle_gamma   90.00
#
_symmetry.space_group_name_H-M   'P 1'
#
loop_
_entity.id
_entity.type
_entity.pdbx_description
1 polymer ?
#
loop_
_entity_poly.entity_id
_entity_poly.type
_entity_poly.pdbx_seq_one_letter_code
_entity_poly.pdbx_strand_id
1 'polypeptide(L)'
;SITDGQIFLQSDLFNANQRPAVDVGISVSRVGGDAQVKSIKKVSGTLKLELAQYRSLEAFAMFASDLDAASRRQLARGARLTELLKQPQYSPYPVEEQVVSIWAGTNGKLDTIEVEDVLPFERELLDFLRRNTTILDRLRETNVLDDDTVAELEKVVDDFVLEFRSGKGQAISKPGHEEVGAAEADDVNQEKIVKGRR
;
A
#
# COMPACT_ATOMS: atom_id res chain seq x y z
N SER A 1 2.90 -29.44 -6.41
CA SER A 1 4.26 -29.44 -6.99
C SER A 1 4.29 -29.26 -8.52
N ILE A 2 3.16 -29.31 -9.24
CA ILE A 2 3.15 -29.23 -10.72
C ILE A 2 3.17 -27.78 -11.24
N THR A 3 2.51 -26.87 -10.53
CA THR A 3 2.06 -25.57 -11.05
C THR A 3 3.07 -24.43 -10.79
N ASP A 4 3.26 -23.50 -11.74
CA ASP A 4 4.28 -22.42 -11.70
C ASP A 4 4.04 -21.30 -10.69
N GLY A 5 2.95 -21.40 -9.97
CA GLY A 5 2.60 -20.58 -8.83
C GLY A 5 1.35 -21.17 -8.20
N GLN A 6 0.99 -20.62 -7.05
CA GLN A 6 -0.24 -20.93 -6.35
C GLN A 6 -0.84 -19.63 -5.83
N ILE A 7 -2.13 -19.45 -6.11
CA ILE A 7 -2.95 -18.41 -5.49
C ILE A 7 -3.80 -19.11 -4.44
N PHE A 8 -3.51 -18.83 -3.17
CA PHE A 8 -4.26 -19.40 -2.05
C PHE A 8 -5.39 -18.45 -1.67
N LEU A 9 -6.62 -18.97 -1.70
CA LEU A 9 -7.80 -18.26 -1.25
C LEU A 9 -8.19 -18.77 0.13
N GLN A 10 -8.33 -17.87 1.10
CA GLN A 10 -8.69 -18.23 2.48
C GLN A 10 -10.11 -17.81 2.83
N SER A 11 -10.83 -18.70 3.52
CA SER A 11 -12.20 -18.42 3.97
C SER A 11 -12.25 -17.29 5.00
N ASP A 12 -11.24 -17.19 5.87
CA ASP A 12 -11.19 -16.16 6.92
C ASP A 12 -11.05 -14.75 6.31
N LEU A 13 -10.20 -14.59 5.28
CA LEU A 13 -10.08 -13.35 4.53
C LEU A 13 -11.40 -12.99 3.83
N PHE A 14 -12.06 -13.97 3.21
CA PHE A 14 -13.36 -13.76 2.57
C PHE A 14 -14.44 -13.30 3.56
N ASN A 15 -14.48 -13.92 4.75
CA ASN A 15 -15.41 -13.61 5.83
C ASN A 15 -15.10 -12.24 6.46
N ALA A 16 -13.84 -11.82 6.48
CA ALA A 16 -13.40 -10.48 6.87
C ALA A 16 -13.62 -9.41 5.79
N ASN A 17 -14.38 -9.71 4.74
CA ASN A 17 -14.62 -8.84 3.58
C ASN A 17 -13.36 -8.43 2.80
N GLN A 18 -12.27 -9.18 2.89
CA GLN A 18 -11.15 -9.06 1.97
C GLN A 18 -11.46 -9.83 0.69
N ARG A 19 -11.73 -9.10 -0.40
CA ARG A 19 -12.13 -9.68 -1.69
C ARG A 19 -11.37 -8.97 -2.79
N PRO A 20 -10.56 -9.67 -3.61
CA PRO A 20 -10.28 -11.10 -3.60
C PRO A 20 -9.58 -11.60 -2.33
N ALA A 21 -9.94 -12.80 -1.85
CA ALA A 21 -9.47 -13.36 -0.59
C ALA A 21 -8.08 -14.03 -0.69
N VAL A 22 -7.14 -13.37 -1.36
CA VAL A 22 -5.80 -13.90 -1.64
C VAL A 22 -4.91 -13.76 -0.41
N ASP A 23 -4.36 -14.86 0.08
CA ASP A 23 -3.30 -14.83 1.10
C ASP A 23 -1.96 -14.53 0.43
N VAL A 24 -1.48 -13.30 0.56
CA VAL A 24 -0.21 -12.82 -0.01
C VAL A 24 1.04 -13.45 0.62
N GLY A 25 0.94 -13.98 1.84
CA GLY A 25 2.05 -14.62 2.55
C GLY A 25 2.31 -16.05 2.06
N ILE A 26 1.25 -16.78 1.71
CA ILE A 26 1.33 -18.17 1.23
C ILE A 26 1.33 -18.25 -0.30
N SER A 27 0.66 -17.30 -0.98
CA SER A 27 0.62 -17.27 -2.44
C SER A 27 1.99 -16.95 -3.04
N VAL A 28 2.36 -17.69 -4.08
CA VAL A 28 3.66 -17.60 -4.71
C VAL A 28 3.56 -17.65 -6.23
N SER A 29 4.49 -16.97 -6.89
CA SER A 29 4.75 -17.08 -8.33
C SER A 29 6.22 -17.44 -8.51
N ARG A 30 6.50 -18.56 -9.20
CA ARG A 30 7.88 -18.99 -9.52
C ARG A 30 8.48 -18.19 -10.67
N VAL A 31 7.65 -17.55 -11.50
CA VAL A 31 8.09 -16.64 -12.57
C VAL A 31 8.44 -15.25 -12.00
N GLY A 32 7.74 -14.84 -10.93
CA GLY A 32 8.02 -13.59 -10.23
C GLY A 32 7.83 -12.35 -11.11
N GLY A 33 8.72 -11.37 -10.96
CA GLY A 33 8.65 -10.08 -11.65
C GLY A 33 8.96 -10.12 -13.15
N ASP A 34 9.34 -11.27 -13.71
CA ASP A 34 9.60 -11.39 -15.15
C ASP A 34 8.31 -11.53 -15.96
N ALA A 35 7.20 -11.88 -15.30
CA ALA A 35 5.85 -11.86 -15.87
C ALA A 35 5.20 -10.46 -15.84
N GLN A 36 5.87 -9.46 -15.27
CA GLN A 36 5.31 -8.12 -15.05
C GLN A 36 5.89 -7.10 -16.03
N VAL A 37 5.06 -6.15 -16.45
CA VAL A 37 5.54 -4.94 -17.13
C VAL A 37 6.40 -4.08 -16.19
N LYS A 38 7.28 -3.26 -16.77
CA LYS A 38 8.27 -2.50 -16.00
C LYS A 38 7.62 -1.56 -14.96
N SER A 39 6.52 -0.92 -15.32
CA SER A 39 5.74 -0.06 -14.42
C SER A 39 5.23 -0.81 -13.18
N ILE A 40 4.58 -1.97 -13.36
CA ILE A 40 4.11 -2.84 -12.26
C ILE A 40 5.28 -3.36 -11.42
N LYS A 41 6.39 -3.75 -12.06
CA LYS A 41 7.57 -4.24 -11.34
C LYS A 41 8.17 -3.17 -10.41
N LYS A 42 8.15 -1.90 -10.83
CA LYS A 42 8.63 -0.75 -10.03
C LYS A 42 7.81 -0.57 -8.75
N VAL A 43 6.49 -0.79 -8.79
CA VAL A 43 5.58 -0.54 -7.64
C VAL A 43 5.27 -1.79 -6.80
N SER A 44 5.28 -2.99 -7.39
CA SER A 44 4.88 -4.21 -6.68
C SER A 44 5.97 -4.82 -5.78
N GLY A 45 7.23 -4.43 -5.98
CA GLY A 45 8.35 -4.89 -5.16
C GLY A 45 8.25 -4.43 -3.71
N THR A 46 7.93 -3.14 -3.51
CA THR A 46 7.71 -2.54 -2.18
C THR A 46 6.43 -3.07 -1.55
N LEU A 47 5.33 -3.16 -2.32
CA LEU A 47 4.04 -3.65 -1.85
C LEU A 47 4.12 -5.02 -1.15
N LYS A 48 4.82 -5.99 -1.74
CA LYS A 48 4.94 -7.34 -1.16
C LYS A 48 5.67 -7.31 0.18
N LEU A 49 6.71 -6.49 0.30
CA LEU A 49 7.49 -6.35 1.53
C LEU A 49 6.64 -5.69 2.63
N GLU A 50 5.94 -4.60 2.31
CA GLU A 50 5.10 -3.87 3.26
C GLU A 50 3.94 -4.75 3.78
N LEU A 51 3.27 -5.50 2.91
CA LEU A 51 2.19 -6.41 3.33
C LEU A 51 2.69 -7.57 4.19
N ALA A 52 3.87 -8.12 3.89
CA ALA A 52 4.46 -9.17 4.71
C ALA A 52 4.82 -8.64 6.12
N GLN A 53 5.39 -7.44 6.19
CA GLN A 53 5.68 -6.79 7.46
C GLN A 53 4.41 -6.44 8.24
N TYR A 54 3.38 -5.92 7.56
CA TYR A 54 2.07 -5.65 8.16
C TYR A 54 1.49 -6.89 8.83
N ARG A 55 1.48 -8.04 8.15
CA ARG A 55 0.99 -9.30 8.74
C ARG A 55 1.79 -9.74 9.96
N SER A 56 3.10 -9.56 9.94
CA SER A 56 3.95 -9.88 11.09
C SER A 56 3.66 -8.96 12.29
N LEU A 57 3.43 -7.67 12.04
CA LEU A 57 3.11 -6.68 13.07
C LEU A 57 1.69 -6.81 13.60
N GLU A 58 0.71 -7.11 12.74
CA GLU A 58 -0.68 -7.33 13.12
C GLU A 58 -0.80 -8.48 14.14
N ALA A 59 -0.08 -9.59 13.91
CA ALA A 59 0.00 -10.70 14.86
C ALA A 59 0.65 -10.29 16.19
N PHE A 60 1.68 -9.46 16.17
CA PHE A 60 2.38 -9.00 17.38
C PHE A 60 1.55 -7.98 18.18
N ALA A 61 0.87 -7.06 17.47
CA ALA A 61 0.03 -6.01 18.04
C ALA A 61 -1.17 -6.56 18.83
N MET A 62 -1.63 -7.79 18.55
CA MET A 62 -2.67 -8.45 19.35
C MET A 62 -2.20 -8.78 20.78
N PHE A 63 -0.90 -8.85 21.03
CA PHE A 63 -0.32 -9.25 22.32
C PHE A 63 0.48 -8.13 23.00
N ALA A 64 0.89 -7.11 22.26
CA ALA A 64 1.65 -5.98 22.79
C ALA A 64 0.71 -4.83 23.19
N SER A 65 0.88 -4.31 24.41
CA SER A 65 0.09 -3.17 24.91
C SER A 65 0.60 -1.81 24.43
N ASP A 66 1.86 -1.74 24.01
CA ASP A 66 2.48 -0.52 23.50
C ASP A 66 3.31 -0.86 22.25
N LEU A 67 3.11 -0.08 21.21
CA LEU A 67 3.82 -0.16 19.93
C LEU A 67 4.52 1.17 19.76
N ASP A 68 5.80 1.16 19.38
CA ASP A 68 6.54 2.38 19.04
C ASP A 68 5.91 3.11 17.85
N ALA A 69 6.32 4.37 17.64
CA ALA A 69 5.72 5.21 16.62
C ALA A 69 5.95 4.70 15.19
N ALA A 70 7.05 3.98 14.93
CA ALA A 70 7.30 3.39 13.61
C ALA A 70 6.38 2.19 13.37
N SER A 71 6.26 1.28 14.35
CA SER A 71 5.34 0.13 14.24
C SER A 71 3.88 0.55 14.06
N ARG A 72 3.43 1.60 14.78
CA ARG A 72 2.07 2.15 14.59
C ARG A 72 1.85 2.70 13.18
N ARG A 73 2.82 3.44 12.63
CA ARG A 73 2.75 3.96 11.24
C ARG A 73 2.69 2.82 10.23
N GLN A 74 3.51 1.81 10.41
CA GLN A 74 3.57 0.65 9.52
C GLN A 74 2.27 -0.18 9.56
N LEU A 75 1.69 -0.36 10.75
CA LEU A 75 0.39 -1.01 10.91
C LEU A 75 -0.73 -0.19 10.25
N ALA A 76 -0.71 1.13 10.44
CA ALA A 76 -1.65 2.05 9.82
C ALA A 76 -1.57 2.04 8.28
N ARG A 77 -0.36 2.03 7.71
CA ARG A 77 -0.16 1.94 6.25
C ARG A 77 -0.60 0.57 5.71
N GLY A 78 -0.20 -0.51 6.37
CA GLY A 78 -0.57 -1.86 5.93
C GLY A 78 -2.08 -2.12 5.95
N ALA A 79 -2.81 -1.51 6.89
CA ALA A 79 -4.28 -1.53 6.88
C ALA A 79 -4.86 -0.85 5.62
N ARG A 80 -4.32 0.31 5.24
CA ARG A 80 -4.73 1.03 4.01
C ARG A 80 -4.37 0.28 2.74
N LEU A 81 -3.18 -0.32 2.67
CA LEU A 81 -2.77 -1.17 1.54
C LEU A 81 -3.66 -2.40 1.42
N THR A 82 -4.04 -3.01 2.54
CA THR A 82 -4.96 -4.16 2.55
C THR A 82 -6.34 -3.75 2.02
N GLU A 83 -6.84 -2.58 2.43
CA GLU A 83 -8.09 -2.02 1.92
C GLU A 83 -8.02 -1.70 0.42
N LEU A 84 -6.93 -1.08 -0.03
CA LEU A 84 -6.69 -0.70 -1.42
C LEU A 84 -6.73 -1.91 -2.37
N LEU A 85 -6.31 -3.10 -1.90
CA LEU A 85 -6.34 -4.33 -2.68
C LEU A 85 -7.72 -5.00 -2.76
N LYS A 86 -8.76 -4.40 -2.17
CA LYS A 86 -10.13 -4.89 -2.33
C LYS A 86 -10.68 -4.45 -3.69
N GLN A 87 -11.22 -5.42 -4.40
CA GLN A 87 -11.79 -5.20 -5.72
C GLN A 87 -13.15 -5.91 -5.84
N PRO A 88 -14.22 -5.19 -6.23
CA PRO A 88 -15.51 -5.79 -6.53
C PRO A 88 -15.42 -6.80 -7.68
N GLN A 89 -16.32 -7.78 -7.65
CA GLN A 89 -16.43 -8.75 -8.73
C GLN A 89 -16.80 -8.06 -10.05
N TYR A 90 -16.20 -8.52 -11.15
CA TYR A 90 -16.44 -7.98 -12.51
C TYR A 90 -16.04 -6.52 -12.72
N SER A 91 -15.13 -5.99 -11.89
CA SER A 91 -14.60 -4.64 -12.04
C SER A 91 -13.07 -4.65 -12.26
N PRO A 92 -12.56 -5.30 -13.32
CA PRO A 92 -11.11 -5.37 -13.58
C PRO A 92 -10.52 -3.97 -13.82
N TYR A 93 -9.31 -3.73 -13.31
CA TYR A 93 -8.60 -2.47 -13.52
C TYR A 93 -7.59 -2.64 -14.65
N PRO A 94 -7.46 -1.68 -15.58
CA PRO A 94 -6.32 -1.57 -16.49
C PRO A 94 -4.99 -1.47 -15.73
N VAL A 95 -3.90 -1.87 -16.38
CA VAL A 95 -2.57 -1.93 -15.74
C VAL A 95 -2.10 -0.55 -15.28
N GLU A 96 -2.30 0.47 -16.10
CA GLU A 96 -1.96 1.86 -15.80
C GLU A 96 -2.66 2.37 -14.52
N GLU A 97 -3.90 1.95 -14.28
CA GLU A 97 -4.66 2.33 -13.08
C GLU A 97 -4.17 1.56 -11.85
N GLN A 98 -3.86 0.27 -12.00
CA GLN A 98 -3.24 -0.52 -10.94
C GLN A 98 -1.89 0.07 -10.52
N VAL A 99 -1.08 0.52 -11.48
CA VAL A 99 0.23 1.15 -11.20
C VAL A 99 0.05 2.39 -10.33
N VAL A 100 -0.87 3.29 -10.72
CA VAL A 100 -1.11 4.53 -9.97
C VAL A 100 -1.67 4.24 -8.57
N SER A 101 -2.66 3.35 -8.47
CA SER A 101 -3.25 2.97 -7.19
C SER A 101 -2.19 2.42 -6.23
N ILE A 102 -1.43 1.41 -6.67
CA ILE A 102 -0.37 0.80 -5.85
C ILE A 102 0.69 1.84 -5.50
N TRP A 103 1.12 2.66 -6.45
CA TRP A 103 2.10 3.71 -6.22
C TRP A 103 1.64 4.70 -5.13
N ALA A 104 0.38 5.16 -5.17
CA ALA A 104 -0.14 6.08 -4.16
C ALA A 104 -0.15 5.44 -2.76
N GLY A 105 -0.50 4.15 -2.68
CA GLY A 105 -0.44 3.38 -1.44
C GLY A 105 0.98 3.24 -0.88
N THR A 106 1.93 2.76 -1.71
CA THR A 106 3.29 2.45 -1.24
C THR A 106 4.10 3.71 -0.91
N ASN A 107 3.82 4.85 -1.55
CA ASN A 107 4.51 6.13 -1.28
C ASN A 107 3.84 6.93 -0.14
N GLY A 108 2.93 6.30 0.62
CA GLY A 108 2.31 6.92 1.79
C GLY A 108 1.32 8.03 1.49
N LYS A 109 0.88 8.22 0.23
CA LYS A 109 -0.10 9.27 -0.14
C LYS A 109 -1.46 9.03 0.51
N LEU A 110 -1.75 7.79 0.90
CA LEU A 110 -2.96 7.39 1.62
C LEU A 110 -2.85 7.52 3.15
N ASP A 111 -1.68 7.83 3.71
CA ASP A 111 -1.44 7.76 5.16
C ASP A 111 -2.35 8.73 5.96
N THR A 112 -2.78 9.83 5.36
CA THR A 112 -3.70 10.82 5.97
C THR A 112 -5.18 10.51 5.71
N ILE A 113 -5.48 9.48 4.93
CA ILE A 113 -6.83 9.05 4.57
C ILE A 113 -7.28 7.98 5.55
N GLU A 114 -8.50 8.07 6.05
CA GLU A 114 -9.10 7.04 6.90
C GLU A 114 -9.31 5.75 6.10
N VAL A 115 -9.17 4.58 6.75
CA VAL A 115 -9.27 3.28 6.06
C VAL A 115 -10.60 3.14 5.30
N GLU A 116 -11.70 3.60 5.89
CA GLU A 116 -13.05 3.56 5.28
C GLU A 116 -13.16 4.39 3.98
N ASP A 117 -12.30 5.41 3.82
CA ASP A 117 -12.32 6.33 2.69
C ASP A 117 -11.29 5.97 1.60
N VAL A 118 -10.48 4.92 1.78
CA VAL A 118 -9.45 4.50 0.80
C VAL A 118 -10.05 4.13 -0.55
N LEU A 119 -11.11 3.32 -0.58
CA LEU A 119 -11.76 2.90 -1.83
C LEU A 119 -12.52 4.05 -2.52
N PRO A 120 -13.28 4.91 -1.82
CA PRO A 120 -13.77 6.17 -2.38
C PRO A 120 -12.66 7.02 -2.99
N PHE A 121 -11.58 7.26 -2.24
CA PHE A 121 -10.44 8.03 -2.71
C PHE A 121 -9.83 7.46 -3.99
N GLU A 122 -9.55 6.15 -4.03
CA GLU A 122 -8.96 5.49 -5.20
C GLU A 122 -9.81 5.73 -6.45
N ARG A 123 -11.12 5.53 -6.35
CA ARG A 123 -12.03 5.71 -7.50
C ARG A 123 -12.04 7.16 -7.97
N GLU A 124 -12.13 8.12 -7.06
CA GLU A 124 -12.15 9.54 -7.41
C GLU A 124 -10.81 10.00 -7.98
N LEU A 125 -9.69 9.52 -7.44
CA LEU A 125 -8.36 9.78 -7.97
C LEU A 125 -8.20 9.25 -9.40
N LEU A 126 -8.59 7.99 -9.64
CA LEU A 126 -8.52 7.39 -10.96
C LEU A 126 -9.42 8.13 -11.95
N ASP A 127 -10.63 8.50 -11.55
CA ASP A 127 -11.54 9.31 -12.37
C ASP A 127 -11.00 10.72 -12.66
N PHE A 128 -10.35 11.34 -11.68
CA PHE A 128 -9.68 12.62 -11.85
C PHE A 128 -8.55 12.51 -12.88
N LEU A 129 -7.69 11.51 -12.77
CA LEU A 129 -6.57 11.30 -13.69
C LEU A 129 -7.05 11.02 -15.11
N ARG A 130 -8.11 10.22 -15.28
CA ARG A 130 -8.73 9.95 -16.59
C ARG A 130 -9.21 11.23 -17.30
N ARG A 131 -9.63 12.25 -16.54
CA ARG A 131 -10.23 13.47 -17.09
C ARG A 131 -9.26 14.63 -17.24
N ASN A 132 -8.26 14.70 -16.37
CA ASN A 132 -7.45 15.92 -16.19
C ASN A 132 -5.98 15.73 -16.57
N THR A 133 -5.50 14.49 -16.78
CA THR A 133 -4.08 14.25 -17.08
C THR A 133 -3.89 13.28 -18.25
N THR A 134 -2.65 13.18 -18.72
CA THR A 134 -2.23 12.20 -19.75
C THR A 134 -1.36 11.08 -19.16
N ILE A 135 -1.27 11.01 -17.83
CA ILE A 135 -0.41 10.06 -17.11
C ILE A 135 -0.80 8.61 -17.43
N LEU A 136 -2.10 8.32 -17.41
CA LEU A 136 -2.61 6.97 -17.69
C LEU A 136 -2.32 6.53 -19.13
N ASP A 137 -2.46 7.43 -20.10
CA ASP A 137 -2.16 7.15 -21.51
C ASP A 137 -0.66 6.89 -21.70
N ARG A 138 0.20 7.74 -21.08
CA ARG A 138 1.65 7.56 -21.13
C ARG A 138 2.06 6.21 -20.53
N LEU A 139 1.50 5.83 -19.38
CA LEU A 139 1.78 4.54 -18.75
C LEU A 139 1.34 3.36 -19.61
N ARG A 140 0.19 3.48 -20.28
CA ARG A 140 -0.34 2.45 -21.19
C ARG A 140 0.58 2.25 -22.40
N GLU A 141 1.09 3.33 -22.97
CA GLU A 141 1.94 3.29 -24.15
C GLU A 141 3.37 2.83 -23.83
N THR A 142 3.98 3.39 -22.79
CA THR A 142 5.40 3.13 -22.47
C THR A 142 5.60 1.88 -21.64
N ASN A 143 4.59 1.46 -20.85
CA ASN A 143 4.70 0.44 -19.82
C ASN A 143 5.80 0.72 -18.78
N VAL A 144 6.23 1.98 -18.66
CA VAL A 144 7.32 2.43 -17.79
C VAL A 144 6.83 3.59 -16.94
N LEU A 145 7.07 3.50 -15.64
CA LEU A 145 6.88 4.60 -14.70
C LEU A 145 8.22 5.31 -14.54
N ASP A 146 8.54 6.22 -15.47
CA ASP A 146 9.75 7.04 -15.47
C ASP A 146 9.68 8.17 -14.43
N ASP A 147 10.80 8.82 -14.17
CA ASP A 147 10.92 9.79 -13.08
C ASP A 147 10.17 11.11 -13.36
N ASP A 148 10.02 11.51 -14.63
CA ASP A 148 9.22 12.67 -15.01
C ASP A 148 7.73 12.39 -14.75
N THR A 149 7.26 11.18 -15.11
CA THR A 149 5.89 10.72 -14.83
C THR A 149 5.65 10.59 -13.32
N VAL A 150 6.64 10.17 -12.53
CA VAL A 150 6.54 10.12 -11.06
C VAL A 150 6.42 11.53 -10.48
N ALA A 151 7.23 12.48 -10.93
CA ALA A 151 7.18 13.86 -10.44
C ALA A 151 5.84 14.54 -10.78
N GLU A 152 5.31 14.29 -11.99
CA GLU A 152 3.98 14.75 -12.39
C GLU A 152 2.89 14.11 -11.51
N LEU A 153 2.96 12.79 -11.32
CA LEU A 153 2.00 12.04 -10.51
C LEU A 153 2.01 12.49 -9.04
N GLU A 154 3.20 12.73 -8.47
CA GLU A 154 3.34 13.22 -7.11
C GLU A 154 2.65 14.56 -6.89
N LYS A 155 2.92 15.53 -7.78
CA LYS A 155 2.25 16.82 -7.70
C LYS A 155 0.73 16.69 -7.81
N VAL A 156 0.27 15.93 -8.79
CA VAL A 156 -1.17 15.77 -9.04
C VAL A 156 -1.88 15.07 -7.89
N VAL A 157 -1.28 14.01 -7.33
CA VAL A 157 -1.86 13.28 -6.21
C VAL A 157 -1.84 14.12 -4.94
N ASP A 158 -0.78 14.89 -4.69
CA ASP A 158 -0.71 15.78 -3.53
C ASP A 158 -1.77 16.89 -3.58
N ASP A 159 -1.94 17.50 -4.76
CA ASP A 159 -3.01 18.48 -5.00
C ASP A 159 -4.39 17.83 -4.80
N PHE A 160 -4.59 16.63 -5.33
CA PHE A 160 -5.86 15.90 -5.21
C PHE A 160 -6.18 15.49 -3.76
N VAL A 161 -5.19 15.06 -2.98
CA VAL A 161 -5.39 14.70 -1.55
C VAL A 161 -5.90 15.91 -0.76
N LEU A 162 -5.45 17.12 -1.07
CA LEU A 162 -5.93 18.35 -0.42
C LEU A 162 -7.37 18.71 -0.83
N GLU A 163 -7.78 18.37 -2.05
CA GLU A 163 -9.13 18.60 -2.56
C GLU A 163 -10.12 17.53 -2.08
N PHE A 164 -9.64 16.31 -1.85
CA PHE A 164 -10.46 15.17 -1.45
C PHE A 164 -11.17 15.43 -0.11
N ARG A 165 -12.45 15.10 -0.08
CA ARG A 165 -13.28 15.21 1.11
C ARG A 165 -13.68 13.81 1.54
N SER A 166 -13.18 13.41 2.70
CA SER A 166 -13.62 12.18 3.37
C SER A 166 -15.14 12.15 3.50
N GLY A 167 -15.74 10.96 3.55
CA GLY A 167 -17.19 10.79 3.79
C GLY A 167 -17.70 11.46 5.07
N LYS A 168 -16.80 11.81 6.01
CA LYS A 168 -17.11 12.56 7.25
C LYS A 168 -17.02 14.08 7.09
N GLY A 169 -16.76 14.59 5.88
CA GLY A 169 -16.68 16.02 5.57
C GLY A 169 -15.45 16.73 6.13
N GLN A 170 -14.44 15.97 6.59
CA GLN A 170 -13.18 16.55 7.05
C GLN A 170 -12.27 16.85 5.85
N ALA A 171 -11.71 18.05 5.82
CA ALA A 171 -10.69 18.43 4.86
C ALA A 171 -9.34 17.86 5.30
N ILE A 172 -8.61 17.24 4.38
CA ILE A 172 -7.28 16.73 4.65
C ILE A 172 -6.31 17.92 4.63
N SER A 173 -5.67 18.21 5.76
CA SER A 173 -4.83 19.41 5.88
C SER A 173 -3.43 19.28 5.25
N LYS A 174 -2.96 18.05 4.97
CA LYS A 174 -1.63 17.75 4.43
C LYS A 174 -1.64 16.45 3.61
N PRO A 175 -0.88 16.37 2.50
CA PRO A 175 -0.61 15.10 1.83
C PRO A 175 0.22 14.19 2.74
N GLY A 176 0.00 12.87 2.66
CA GLY A 176 0.93 11.91 3.25
C GLY A 176 2.25 11.88 2.47
N HIS A 177 3.36 11.59 3.16
CA HIS A 177 4.65 11.40 2.52
C HIS A 177 5.32 10.17 3.14
N GLU A 178 6.01 9.38 2.32
CA GLU A 178 6.95 8.37 2.80
C GLU A 178 8.10 9.02 3.58
N GLU A 179 8.00 9.11 4.91
CA GLU A 179 9.15 9.41 5.75
C GLU A 179 9.96 8.13 5.96
N VAL A 180 11.07 7.99 5.23
CA VAL A 180 12.11 6.99 5.55
C VAL A 180 12.92 7.50 6.75
N GLY A 181 12.26 7.58 7.91
CA GLY A 181 12.97 7.81 9.16
C GLY A 181 13.80 6.57 9.46
N ALA A 182 15.13 6.65 9.29
CA ALA A 182 16.01 5.76 10.04
C ALA A 182 15.56 5.84 11.50
N ALA A 183 15.23 4.71 12.12
CA ALA A 183 14.85 4.67 13.53
C ALA A 183 15.82 5.55 14.30
N GLU A 184 15.32 6.62 14.93
CA GLU A 184 16.17 7.48 15.74
C GLU A 184 16.77 6.60 16.83
N ALA A 185 18.06 6.80 17.12
CA ALA A 185 18.81 5.94 18.03
C ALA A 185 18.21 5.85 19.45
N ASP A 186 17.28 6.77 19.77
CA ASP A 186 16.56 6.83 21.04
C ASP A 186 15.46 5.76 21.20
N ASP A 187 14.98 5.13 20.11
CA ASP A 187 13.97 4.05 20.19
C ASP A 187 14.58 2.66 20.45
N VAL A 188 15.92 2.53 20.46
CA VAL A 188 16.60 1.29 20.85
C VAL A 188 16.94 1.35 22.33
N ASN A 189 15.92 1.27 23.18
CA ASN A 189 16.13 1.00 24.60
C ASN A 189 16.61 -0.46 24.77
N GLN A 190 17.91 -0.69 24.58
CA GLN A 190 18.56 -1.91 25.02
C GLN A 190 18.43 -2.00 26.55
N GLU A 191 17.49 -2.80 27.03
CA GLU A 191 17.48 -3.24 28.42
C GLU A 191 18.84 -3.89 28.71
N LYS A 192 19.70 -3.16 29.42
CA LYS A 192 20.96 -3.68 29.93
C LYS A 192 20.64 -4.79 30.92
N ILE A 193 20.88 -6.03 30.51
CA ILE A 193 20.89 -7.19 31.40
C ILE A 193 21.90 -6.90 32.52
N VAL A 194 21.39 -6.57 33.71
CA VAL A 194 22.20 -6.39 34.91
C VAL A 194 22.71 -7.77 35.30
N LYS A 195 23.99 -8.05 35.02
CA LYS A 195 24.70 -9.19 35.58
C LYS A 195 24.72 -9.04 37.10
N GLY A 196 23.84 -9.74 37.80
CA GLY A 196 23.92 -9.91 39.25
C GLY A 196 25.27 -10.53 39.62
N ARG A 197 26.07 -9.81 40.40
CA ARG A 197 27.23 -10.40 41.08
C ARG A 197 26.73 -11.26 42.24
N ARG A 198 27.18 -12.51 42.24
CA ARG A 198 27.26 -13.35 43.45
C ARG A 198 28.27 -12.76 44.42
#